data_AF-A0A3M2H3W8-F1
#
_entry.id   AF-A0A3M2H3W8-F1
#
_cell.length_a   1.000
_cell.length_b   1.000
_cell.length_c   1.000
_cell.angle_alpha   90.00
_cell.angle_beta   90.00
_cell.angle_gamma   90.00
#
_symmetry.space_group_name_H-M   'P 1'
#
loop_
_entity.id
_entity.type
_entity.pdbx_description
1 polymer ?
#
loop_
_entity_poly.entity_id
_entity_poly.type
_entity_poly.pdbx_seq_one_letter_code
_entity_poly.pdbx_strand_id
1 'polypeptide(L)'
;MKRNRINAPRHPIPFAGLLWIAWIGWMILCPAVLAGELPSPNQAPDQLESKVIEIFSRNCALSGCHTGSTPMMGLKLTPDEFYARLVNRPSTENPTLMRVKPGDPDSSYLIMKIVGHPDIIGARMPFGRDPLTDEEIAVIVEWVQNLTEVDVARLQQLKADPVLPFYGWKVVNLPTTRMVDKGDFLFLISHRFFPSIKDGYDSFYGLDGSGIIFLNLGYAITDRVFVNLGRSNVEDEVELNLKVGLKQQYPDDRWPISAAAQATVNWITEKRGEESRTDSRRFKFAGQIILSSQLREGLGVNVVPAILFNPNSEEEGEDPLITIGLAGRVHVWKSISLIGEWVPIVSGYTLTSTLGEFNRFDSWGAGIELAVGGHAFHIVVSNSAGLTTDQYMRGGSFDIRDGDLRLGFNIFRPLRF
;
A
#
# COMPACT_ATOMS: atom_id res chain seq x y z
N MET A 1 -54.49 -26.76 57.16
CA MET A 1 -55.68 -26.59 56.30
C MET A 1 -55.46 -27.38 55.02
N LYS A 2 -56.45 -28.21 54.64
CA LYS A 2 -56.88 -28.58 53.26
C LYS A 2 -56.01 -28.00 52.12
N ARG A 3 -55.59 -28.70 51.06
CA ARG A 3 -56.21 -29.82 50.31
C ARG A 3 -55.27 -30.16 49.11
N ASN A 4 -55.21 -31.44 48.75
CA ASN A 4 -55.26 -32.04 47.39
C ASN A 4 -54.28 -31.57 46.28
N ARG A 5 -53.70 -32.40 45.40
CA ARG A 5 -53.92 -33.78 44.90
C ARG A 5 -52.61 -34.20 44.18
N ILE A 6 -51.99 -35.34 44.49
CA ILE A 6 -52.12 -36.69 43.87
C ILE A 6 -51.49 -36.84 42.46
N ASN A 7 -50.36 -37.60 42.47
CA ASN A 7 -49.81 -38.65 41.57
C ASN A 7 -49.18 -38.34 40.19
N ALA A 8 -47.83 -38.52 40.14
CA ALA A 8 -46.98 -39.51 39.41
C ALA A 8 -47.22 -39.88 37.92
N PRO A 9 -46.23 -40.42 37.15
CA PRO A 9 -44.79 -40.63 37.42
C PRO A 9 -43.84 -39.94 36.41
N ARG A 10 -42.55 -39.86 36.75
CA ARG A 10 -41.45 -39.37 35.89
C ARG A 10 -40.80 -40.55 35.15
N HIS A 11 -40.76 -40.50 33.82
CA HIS A 11 -39.77 -41.23 33.01
C HIS A 11 -38.59 -40.29 32.68
N PRO A 12 -37.34 -40.77 32.62
CA PRO A 12 -36.20 -39.94 32.26
C PRO A 12 -36.07 -39.84 30.73
N ILE A 13 -35.97 -38.62 30.22
CA ILE A 13 -35.49 -38.32 28.87
C ILE A 13 -34.03 -37.88 28.99
N PRO A 14 -33.07 -38.56 28.35
CA PRO A 14 -31.76 -37.98 28.13
C PRO A 14 -31.58 -37.52 26.67
N PHE A 15 -31.02 -36.31 26.57
CA PHE A 15 -30.01 -35.86 25.61
C PHE A 15 -30.27 -35.91 24.10
N ALA A 16 -30.42 -34.71 23.55
CA ALA A 16 -30.19 -34.38 22.15
C ALA A 16 -28.68 -34.24 21.84
N GLY A 17 -28.29 -34.52 20.59
CA GLY A 17 -27.02 -34.08 20.02
C GLY A 17 -26.30 -35.14 19.18
N LEU A 18 -26.81 -35.43 17.98
CA LEU A 18 -26.16 -36.30 17.00
C LEU A 18 -24.97 -35.60 16.32
N LEU A 19 -23.84 -36.29 16.33
CA LEU A 19 -22.62 -36.08 15.55
C LEU A 19 -22.51 -37.23 14.52
N TRP A 20 -22.17 -36.88 13.27
CA TRP A 20 -21.44 -37.66 12.24
C TRP A 20 -22.06 -38.90 11.58
N ILE A 21 -22.36 -38.80 10.25
CA ILE A 21 -22.27 -39.85 9.20
C ILE A 21 -22.09 -39.09 7.86
N ALA A 22 -20.94 -39.08 7.17
CA ALA A 22 -20.26 -40.09 6.34
C ALA A 22 -20.93 -40.42 4.97
N TRP A 23 -20.28 -39.94 3.89
CA TRP A 23 -19.96 -40.58 2.61
C TRP A 23 -20.92 -41.62 1.99
N ILE A 24 -21.41 -41.35 0.76
CA ILE A 24 -21.23 -42.14 -0.49
C ILE A 24 -22.13 -41.57 -1.61
N GLY A 25 -21.56 -41.42 -2.81
CA GLY A 25 -22.22 -41.89 -4.04
C GLY A 25 -22.71 -40.87 -5.06
N TRP A 26 -21.80 -40.26 -5.84
CA TRP A 26 -22.14 -39.72 -7.17
C TRP A 26 -21.11 -40.21 -8.21
N MET A 27 -21.46 -41.29 -8.92
CA MET A 27 -20.83 -41.72 -10.16
C MET A 27 -21.92 -42.24 -11.09
N ILE A 28 -22.41 -41.38 -12.00
CA ILE A 28 -23.16 -41.80 -13.20
C ILE A 28 -22.72 -40.92 -14.39
N LEU A 29 -21.98 -41.57 -15.28
CA LEU A 29 -21.97 -41.47 -16.75
C LEU A 29 -21.99 -40.07 -17.40
N CYS A 30 -20.80 -39.61 -17.80
CA CYS A 30 -20.63 -38.72 -18.95
C CYS A 30 -19.61 -39.39 -19.90
N PRO A 31 -19.93 -39.69 -21.16
CA PRO A 31 -18.95 -40.24 -22.08
C PRO A 31 -17.94 -39.14 -22.44
N ALA A 32 -16.71 -39.27 -21.94
CA ALA A 32 -15.60 -38.44 -22.33
C ALA A 32 -15.32 -38.65 -23.83
N VAL A 33 -15.48 -37.55 -24.56
CA VAL A 33 -14.99 -37.36 -25.92
C VAL A 33 -13.52 -37.79 -25.99
N LEU A 34 -13.19 -38.57 -27.02
CA LEU A 34 -11.83 -38.89 -27.43
C LEU A 34 -10.99 -37.62 -27.50
N ALA A 35 -10.15 -37.41 -26.48
CA ALA A 35 -9.05 -36.47 -26.57
C ALA A 35 -8.04 -37.07 -27.56
N GLY A 36 -8.16 -36.67 -28.82
CA GLY A 36 -7.04 -36.77 -29.73
C GLY A 36 -5.94 -35.85 -29.20
N GLU A 37 -4.79 -36.43 -28.85
CA GLU A 37 -3.56 -35.68 -28.66
C GLU A 37 -3.27 -34.93 -29.96
N LEU A 38 -3.47 -33.61 -29.91
CA LEU A 38 -2.87 -32.72 -30.91
C LEU A 38 -1.35 -32.83 -30.73
N PRO A 39 -0.57 -33.06 -31.79
CA PRO A 39 0.87 -33.05 -31.68
C PRO A 39 1.31 -31.66 -31.21
N SER A 40 2.00 -31.61 -30.06
CA SER A 40 2.65 -30.40 -29.55
C SER A 40 3.72 -29.96 -30.55
N PRO A 41 3.62 -28.76 -31.16
CA PRO A 41 4.73 -28.17 -31.87
C PRO A 41 5.56 -27.35 -30.88
N ASN A 42 6.87 -27.63 -30.82
CA ASN A 42 7.94 -26.82 -30.24
C ASN A 42 8.09 -26.79 -28.69
N GLN A 43 8.93 -27.67 -28.15
CA GLN A 43 9.43 -27.59 -26.76
C GLN A 43 10.71 -26.74 -26.58
N ALA A 44 11.29 -26.19 -27.65
CA ALA A 44 12.52 -25.39 -27.59
C ALA A 44 12.29 -23.89 -27.23
N PRO A 45 11.25 -23.20 -27.75
CA PRO A 45 10.93 -21.82 -27.36
C PRO A 45 10.57 -21.69 -25.88
N ASP A 46 9.84 -22.68 -25.33
CA ASP A 46 9.41 -22.68 -23.93
C ASP A 46 10.58 -22.76 -22.95
N GLN A 47 11.64 -23.51 -23.28
CA GLN A 47 12.82 -23.64 -22.40
C GLN A 47 13.71 -22.40 -22.41
N LEU A 48 13.93 -21.79 -23.58
CA LEU A 48 14.73 -20.56 -23.69
C LEU A 48 14.04 -19.40 -22.98
N GLU A 49 12.74 -19.25 -23.20
CA GLU A 49 11.95 -18.21 -22.54
C GLU A 49 11.90 -18.41 -21.02
N SER A 50 11.78 -19.66 -20.54
CA SER A 50 11.86 -19.97 -19.11
C SER A 50 13.17 -19.50 -18.46
N LYS A 51 14.30 -19.63 -19.15
CA LYS A 51 15.59 -19.12 -18.66
C LYS A 51 15.62 -17.59 -18.61
N VAL A 52 15.06 -16.92 -19.60
CA VAL A 52 14.92 -15.44 -19.60
C VAL A 52 14.07 -14.99 -18.41
N ILE A 53 12.95 -15.68 -18.15
CA ILE A 53 12.09 -15.40 -17.00
C ILE A 53 12.86 -15.57 -15.67
N GLU A 54 13.69 -16.60 -15.54
CA GLU A 54 14.52 -16.81 -14.35
C GLU A 54 15.51 -15.65 -14.15
N ILE A 55 16.21 -15.24 -15.22
CA ILE A 55 17.14 -14.12 -15.20
C ILE A 55 16.41 -12.83 -14.80
N PHE A 56 15.26 -12.53 -15.41
CA PHE A 56 14.47 -11.35 -15.06
C PHE A 56 13.96 -11.40 -13.63
N SER A 57 13.48 -12.55 -13.15
CA SER A 57 12.95 -12.71 -11.79
C SER A 57 14.03 -12.46 -10.74
N ARG A 58 15.26 -12.92 -10.97
CA ARG A 58 16.40 -12.77 -10.05
C ARG A 58 17.03 -11.38 -10.09
N ASN A 59 17.08 -10.77 -11.27
CA ASN A 59 17.90 -9.59 -11.50
C ASN A 59 17.11 -8.28 -11.66
N CYS A 60 15.87 -8.36 -12.16
CA CYS A 60 15.12 -7.20 -12.65
C CYS A 60 13.74 -7.01 -12.01
N ALA A 61 12.94 -8.07 -11.89
CA ALA A 61 11.58 -8.06 -11.36
C ALA A 61 11.54 -8.10 -9.82
N LEU A 62 12.37 -7.26 -9.21
CA LEU A 62 12.48 -7.09 -7.76
C LEU A 62 11.62 -5.95 -7.25
N SER A 63 11.24 -5.99 -5.97
CA SER A 63 10.47 -4.93 -5.32
C SER A 63 11.22 -3.60 -5.43
N GLY A 64 10.54 -2.55 -5.92
CA GLY A 64 11.15 -1.24 -6.24
C GLY A 64 11.86 -1.16 -7.61
N CYS A 65 11.95 -2.26 -8.36
CA CYS A 65 12.50 -2.30 -9.72
C CYS A 65 11.37 -2.55 -10.74
N HIS A 66 11.37 -3.68 -11.45
CA HIS A 66 10.45 -3.95 -12.56
C HIS A 66 9.34 -4.95 -12.21
N THR A 67 8.69 -4.77 -11.07
CA THR A 67 7.58 -5.61 -10.61
C THR A 67 6.52 -4.79 -9.87
N GLY A 68 5.43 -5.44 -9.50
CA GLY A 68 4.44 -4.86 -8.61
C GLY A 68 3.55 -3.80 -9.24
N SER A 69 2.80 -3.08 -8.41
CA SER A 69 1.83 -2.07 -8.84
C SER A 69 2.45 -0.75 -9.32
N THR A 70 3.70 -0.46 -8.94
CA THR A 70 4.48 0.72 -9.41
C THR A 70 5.84 0.31 -9.96
N PRO A 71 5.87 -0.40 -11.09
CA PRO A 71 7.13 -0.78 -11.71
C PRO A 71 7.91 0.46 -12.19
N MET A 72 9.23 0.41 -12.12
CA MET A 72 10.12 1.41 -12.69
C MET A 72 9.82 1.62 -14.17
N MET A 73 9.61 2.89 -14.55
CA MET A 73 9.29 3.31 -15.91
C MET A 73 8.07 2.61 -16.52
N GLY A 74 7.14 2.11 -15.68
CA GLY A 74 5.95 1.39 -16.16
C GLY A 74 6.26 -0.01 -16.74
N LEU A 75 7.45 -0.57 -16.48
CA LEU A 75 7.90 -1.85 -17.06
C LEU A 75 7.86 -2.97 -16.02
N LYS A 76 6.90 -3.89 -16.15
CA LYS A 76 6.86 -5.15 -15.40
C LYS A 76 7.56 -6.25 -16.19
N LEU A 77 8.43 -6.98 -15.51
CA LEU A 77 9.18 -8.11 -16.02
C LEU A 77 8.79 -9.42 -15.32
N THR A 78 7.56 -9.49 -14.81
CA THR A 78 7.00 -10.71 -14.22
C THR A 78 6.69 -11.75 -15.30
N PRO A 79 6.70 -13.06 -14.97
CA PRO A 79 6.51 -14.14 -15.94
C PRO A 79 5.27 -14.00 -16.82
N ASP A 80 4.20 -13.41 -16.28
CA ASP A 80 2.90 -13.25 -16.93
C ASP A 80 2.80 -11.98 -17.82
N GLU A 81 3.62 -10.96 -17.58
CA GLU A 81 3.53 -9.68 -18.30
C GLU A 81 4.73 -9.35 -19.18
N PHE A 82 5.93 -9.90 -18.90
CA PHE A 82 7.19 -9.40 -19.49
C PHE A 82 7.17 -9.36 -21.01
N TYR A 83 6.66 -10.41 -21.67
CA TYR A 83 6.61 -10.50 -23.13
C TYR A 83 5.84 -9.34 -23.73
N ALA A 84 4.60 -9.13 -23.27
CA ALA A 84 3.73 -8.11 -23.82
C ALA A 84 4.18 -6.68 -23.49
N ARG A 85 4.95 -6.51 -22.41
CA ARG A 85 5.57 -5.25 -22.01
C ARG A 85 6.88 -4.92 -22.72
N LEU A 86 7.56 -5.92 -23.28
CA LEU A 86 8.86 -5.75 -23.95
C LEU A 86 8.77 -5.82 -25.47
N VAL A 87 8.15 -6.89 -25.99
CA VAL A 87 8.23 -7.25 -27.39
C VAL A 87 7.41 -6.27 -28.24
N ASN A 88 8.08 -5.66 -29.22
CA ASN A 88 7.48 -4.68 -30.13
C ASN A 88 6.81 -3.49 -29.41
N ARG A 89 7.40 -3.07 -28.27
CA ARG A 89 6.97 -1.88 -27.52
C ARG A 89 8.04 -0.80 -27.62
N PRO A 90 7.68 0.47 -27.86
CA PRO A 90 8.65 1.57 -27.82
C PRO A 90 9.27 1.69 -26.42
N SER A 91 10.55 2.05 -26.35
CA SER A 91 11.20 2.37 -25.08
C SER A 91 10.65 3.67 -24.49
N THR A 92 10.50 3.70 -23.16
CA THR A 92 10.02 4.90 -22.45
C THR A 92 11.07 6.01 -22.49
N GLU A 93 12.35 5.66 -22.41
CA GLU A 93 13.45 6.64 -22.38
C GLU A 93 13.83 7.11 -23.78
N ASN A 94 13.85 6.19 -24.75
CA ASN A 94 14.15 6.50 -26.16
C ASN A 94 13.06 5.93 -27.07
N PRO A 95 11.97 6.67 -27.34
CA PRO A 95 10.83 6.18 -28.11
C PRO A 95 11.15 5.82 -29.57
N THR A 96 12.33 6.17 -30.09
CA THR A 96 12.75 5.79 -31.44
C THR A 96 13.22 4.33 -31.55
N LEU A 97 13.50 3.69 -30.41
CA LEU A 97 13.90 2.28 -30.32
C LEU A 97 12.82 1.43 -29.66
N MET A 98 12.74 0.17 -30.07
CA MET A 98 11.91 -0.82 -29.38
C MET A 98 12.64 -1.35 -28.15
N ARG A 99 11.91 -1.61 -27.06
CA ARG A 99 12.43 -2.30 -25.86
C ARG A 99 13.03 -3.63 -26.28
N VAL A 100 12.26 -4.43 -27.01
CA VAL A 100 12.73 -5.61 -27.76
C VAL A 100 12.22 -5.50 -29.19
N LYS A 101 13.14 -5.40 -30.15
CA LYS A 101 12.88 -5.52 -31.58
C LYS A 101 13.01 -6.99 -31.97
N PRO A 102 11.90 -7.67 -32.31
CA PRO A 102 11.91 -9.09 -32.65
C PRO A 102 12.94 -9.41 -33.74
N GLY A 103 13.80 -10.40 -33.52
CA GLY A 103 14.83 -10.85 -34.47
C GLY A 103 16.07 -9.96 -34.58
N ASP A 104 16.13 -8.83 -33.85
CA ASP A 104 17.21 -7.84 -33.98
C ASP A 104 17.67 -7.35 -32.58
N PRO A 105 18.60 -8.09 -31.94
CA PRO A 105 19.12 -7.74 -30.62
C PRO A 105 19.92 -6.44 -30.61
N ASP A 106 20.70 -6.16 -31.66
CA ASP A 106 21.57 -4.98 -31.73
C ASP A 106 20.75 -3.68 -31.73
N SER A 107 19.55 -3.72 -32.31
CA SER A 107 18.60 -2.61 -32.29
C SER A 107 17.58 -2.68 -31.14
N SER A 108 17.74 -3.60 -30.18
CA SER A 108 16.85 -3.75 -29.03
C SER A 108 17.36 -2.98 -27.82
N TYR A 109 16.58 -1.98 -27.36
CA TYR A 109 17.01 -1.09 -26.29
C TYR A 109 17.25 -1.83 -24.95
N LEU A 110 16.54 -2.93 -24.69
CA LEU A 110 16.80 -3.80 -23.53
C LEU A 110 18.24 -4.31 -23.53
N ILE A 111 18.73 -4.79 -24.69
CA ILE A 111 20.10 -5.31 -24.83
C ILE A 111 21.10 -4.18 -24.57
N MET A 112 20.89 -3.01 -25.20
CA MET A 112 21.71 -1.83 -24.98
C MET A 112 21.82 -1.46 -23.48
N LYS A 113 20.70 -1.52 -22.75
CA LYS A 113 20.65 -1.21 -21.31
C LYS A 113 21.40 -2.24 -20.46
N ILE A 114 21.38 -3.53 -20.78
CA ILE A 114 22.06 -4.57 -19.98
C ILE A 114 23.58 -4.62 -20.25
N VAL A 115 24.00 -4.35 -21.49
CA VAL A 115 25.43 -4.31 -21.86
C VAL A 115 26.10 -2.97 -21.52
N GLY A 116 25.31 -1.90 -21.33
CA GLY A 116 25.85 -0.57 -21.04
C GLY A 116 26.33 0.20 -22.26
N HIS A 117 25.60 0.10 -23.37
CA HIS A 117 25.94 0.79 -24.62
C HIS A 117 26.05 2.32 -24.40
N PRO A 118 26.98 3.04 -25.07
CA PRO A 118 27.17 4.48 -24.86
C PRO A 118 25.93 5.33 -25.14
N ASP A 119 25.05 4.89 -26.04
CA ASP A 119 23.84 5.63 -26.45
C ASP A 119 22.62 5.40 -25.54
N ILE A 120 22.78 4.74 -24.39
CA ILE A 120 21.67 4.61 -23.43
C ILE A 120 21.40 5.93 -22.71
N ILE A 121 20.13 6.17 -22.39
CA ILE A 121 19.75 7.24 -21.48
C ILE A 121 19.79 6.70 -20.04
N GLY A 122 20.31 7.50 -19.11
CA GLY A 122 20.44 7.12 -17.71
C GLY A 122 21.59 6.14 -17.48
N ALA A 123 21.37 5.12 -16.66
CA ALA A 123 22.40 4.16 -16.26
C ALA A 123 22.13 2.75 -16.81
N ARG A 124 23.20 1.95 -16.88
CA ARG A 124 23.17 0.51 -17.22
C ARG A 124 22.31 -0.26 -16.22
N MET A 125 21.59 -1.26 -16.71
CA MET A 125 20.79 -2.19 -15.91
C MET A 125 21.52 -3.53 -15.73
N PRO A 126 21.35 -4.23 -14.61
CA PRO A 126 20.59 -3.83 -13.42
C PRO A 126 21.26 -2.66 -12.67
N PHE A 127 20.48 -1.61 -12.36
CA PHE A 127 21.02 -0.40 -11.73
C PHE A 127 21.34 -0.62 -10.26
N GLY A 128 22.52 -0.16 -9.82
CA GLY A 128 22.95 -0.29 -8.42
C GLY A 128 23.20 -1.74 -7.96
N ARG A 129 23.32 -2.68 -8.91
CA ARG A 129 23.64 -4.09 -8.66
C ARG A 129 24.72 -4.55 -9.64
N ASP A 130 25.22 -5.77 -9.43
CA ASP A 130 26.19 -6.37 -10.32
C ASP A 130 25.63 -6.50 -11.75
N PRO A 131 26.49 -6.35 -12.78
CA PRO A 131 26.16 -6.72 -14.14
C PRO A 131 25.59 -8.14 -14.25
N LEU A 132 24.71 -8.36 -15.25
CA LEU A 132 24.49 -9.72 -15.74
C LEU A 132 25.79 -10.28 -16.30
N THR A 133 25.98 -11.60 -16.19
CA THR A 133 27.15 -12.25 -16.81
C THR A 133 27.00 -12.31 -18.32
N ASP A 134 28.12 -12.52 -19.03
CA ASP A 134 28.10 -12.64 -20.49
C ASP A 134 27.21 -13.82 -20.95
N GLU A 135 27.14 -14.90 -20.17
CA GLU A 135 26.26 -16.04 -20.42
C GLU A 135 24.78 -15.69 -20.24
N GLU A 136 24.42 -14.93 -19.19
CA GLU A 136 23.05 -14.46 -18.98
C GLU A 136 22.62 -13.50 -20.10
N ILE A 137 23.51 -12.61 -20.52
CA ILE A 137 23.27 -11.70 -21.65
C ILE A 137 23.09 -12.49 -22.94
N ALA A 138 23.93 -13.49 -23.20
CA ALA A 138 23.83 -14.35 -24.38
C ALA A 138 22.48 -15.07 -24.46
N VAL A 139 21.92 -15.54 -23.33
CA VAL A 139 20.57 -16.14 -23.28
C VAL A 139 19.49 -15.15 -23.70
N ILE A 140 19.55 -13.90 -23.22
CA ILE A 140 18.56 -12.88 -23.59
C ILE A 140 18.73 -12.48 -25.07
N VAL A 141 19.96 -12.36 -25.55
CA VAL A 141 20.27 -12.08 -26.96
C VAL A 141 19.71 -13.20 -27.85
N GLU A 142 19.99 -14.46 -27.53
CA GLU A 142 19.48 -15.63 -28.26
C GLU A 142 17.95 -15.64 -28.28
N TRP A 143 17.30 -15.33 -27.15
CA TRP A 143 15.86 -15.19 -27.10
C TRP A 143 15.35 -14.11 -28.06
N VAL A 144 15.94 -12.91 -28.06
CA VAL A 144 15.54 -11.84 -28.99
C VAL A 144 15.76 -12.23 -30.45
N GLN A 145 16.87 -12.89 -30.78
CA GLN A 145 17.16 -13.40 -32.14
C GLN A 145 16.09 -14.38 -32.60
N ASN A 146 15.63 -15.26 -31.69
CA ASN A 146 14.65 -16.29 -32.00
C ASN A 146 13.20 -15.78 -32.05
N LEU A 147 12.95 -14.49 -31.71
CA LEU A 147 11.65 -13.85 -31.92
C LEU A 147 11.43 -13.48 -33.39
N THR A 148 11.36 -14.47 -34.28
CA THR A 148 11.11 -14.26 -35.72
C THR A 148 9.64 -13.98 -36.02
N GLU A 149 8.74 -14.47 -35.17
CA GLU A 149 7.30 -14.20 -35.21
C GLU A 149 6.84 -13.60 -33.88
N VAL A 150 5.95 -12.61 -33.97
CA VAL A 150 5.37 -11.94 -32.79
C VAL A 150 4.06 -12.62 -32.42
N ASP A 151 3.96 -13.09 -31.17
CA ASP A 151 2.73 -13.60 -30.62
C ASP A 151 1.77 -12.44 -30.29
N VAL A 152 0.94 -12.09 -31.27
CA VAL A 152 -0.05 -11.01 -31.16
C VAL A 152 -1.08 -11.29 -30.07
N ALA A 153 -1.42 -12.57 -29.82
CA ALA A 153 -2.37 -12.91 -28.78
C ALA A 153 -1.83 -12.56 -27.39
N ARG A 154 -0.54 -12.83 -27.13
CA ARG A 154 0.14 -12.40 -25.89
C ARG A 154 0.23 -10.88 -25.78
N LEU A 155 0.43 -10.17 -26.90
CA LEU A 155 0.43 -8.70 -26.89
C LEU A 155 -0.93 -8.10 -26.48
N GLN A 156 -2.03 -8.78 -26.81
CA GLN A 156 -3.40 -8.34 -26.52
C GLN A 156 -3.88 -8.71 -25.11
N GLN A 157 -3.21 -9.64 -24.43
CA GLN A 157 -3.54 -10.07 -23.06
C GLN A 157 -3.13 -9.08 -21.96
N LEU A 158 -2.54 -7.94 -22.32
CA LEU A 158 -2.16 -6.90 -21.35
C LEU A 158 -3.36 -6.38 -20.59
N LYS A 159 -3.35 -6.61 -19.28
CA LYS A 159 -4.22 -5.89 -18.37
C LYS A 159 -3.69 -4.47 -18.23
N ALA A 160 -4.58 -3.49 -18.37
CA ALA A 160 -4.24 -2.11 -18.07
C ALA A 160 -3.73 -2.02 -16.62
N ASP A 161 -2.69 -1.23 -16.40
CA ASP A 161 -2.24 -0.96 -15.05
C ASP A 161 -3.26 -0.08 -14.33
N PRO A 162 -3.42 -0.28 -13.02
CA PRO A 162 -4.26 0.60 -12.24
C PRO A 162 -3.70 2.01 -12.20
N VAL A 163 -4.59 2.98 -12.22
CA VAL A 163 -4.24 4.38 -11.95
C VAL A 163 -3.97 4.54 -10.46
N LEU A 164 -2.90 5.27 -10.14
CA LEU A 164 -2.49 5.55 -8.77
C LEU A 164 -2.62 7.05 -8.49
N PRO A 165 -3.74 7.49 -7.90
CA PRO A 165 -3.94 8.90 -7.57
C PRO A 165 -2.85 9.44 -6.63
N PHE A 166 -2.29 8.59 -5.78
CA PHE A 166 -1.23 8.90 -4.83
C PHE A 166 -0.09 7.87 -4.90
N TYR A 167 1.15 8.33 -4.79
CA TYR A 167 2.30 7.44 -4.65
C TYR A 167 2.57 7.08 -3.17
N GLY A 168 2.30 7.96 -2.20
CA GLY A 168 2.32 7.57 -0.79
C GLY A 168 1.21 6.60 -0.38
N TRP A 169 1.46 5.76 0.62
CA TRP A 169 0.41 4.99 1.33
C TRP A 169 -0.37 5.85 2.32
N LYS A 170 0.24 6.98 2.73
CA LYS A 170 -0.41 8.11 3.39
C LYS A 170 -0.21 9.37 2.54
N VAL A 171 -0.99 10.43 2.79
CA VAL A 171 -0.70 11.77 2.25
C VAL A 171 0.25 12.48 3.22
N VAL A 172 -0.21 12.99 4.35
CA VAL A 172 0.67 13.34 5.49
C VAL A 172 0.42 12.37 6.64
N ASN A 173 -0.83 12.24 7.08
CA ASN A 173 -1.29 11.25 8.04
C ASN A 173 -2.46 10.42 7.48
N LEU A 174 -3.32 11.01 6.64
CA LEU A 174 -4.46 10.34 6.03
C LEU A 174 -4.02 9.17 5.12
N PRO A 175 -4.68 8.01 5.21
CA PRO A 175 -4.38 6.87 4.33
C PRO A 175 -4.89 7.13 2.90
N THR A 176 -4.21 6.56 1.91
CA THR A 176 -4.62 6.60 0.49
C THR A 176 -5.23 5.25 0.08
N THR A 177 -5.78 5.08 -1.12
CA THR A 177 -6.23 3.75 -1.59
C THR A 177 -5.08 2.84 -2.06
N ARG A 178 -3.83 3.30 -2.00
CA ARG A 178 -2.67 2.52 -2.48
C ARG A 178 -2.51 1.24 -1.66
N MET A 179 -2.37 0.11 -2.35
CA MET A 179 -2.14 -1.21 -1.76
C MET A 179 -0.67 -1.62 -1.86
N VAL A 180 -0.32 -2.70 -1.17
CA VAL A 180 0.99 -3.37 -1.25
C VAL A 180 0.76 -4.69 -1.99
N ASP A 181 1.68 -5.07 -2.85
CA ASP A 181 1.57 -6.28 -3.67
C ASP A 181 1.69 -7.53 -2.79
N LYS A 182 0.96 -8.60 -3.13
CA LYS A 182 0.89 -9.83 -2.34
C LYS A 182 2.28 -10.40 -2.02
N GLY A 183 2.50 -10.71 -0.74
CA GLY A 183 3.75 -11.29 -0.24
C GLY A 183 4.83 -10.26 0.06
N ASP A 184 4.65 -9.01 -0.38
CA ASP A 184 5.58 -7.93 -0.04
C ASP A 184 5.25 -7.34 1.34
N PHE A 185 6.28 -6.78 1.95
CA PHE A 185 6.20 -6.00 3.17
C PHE A 185 6.28 -4.51 2.84
N LEU A 186 5.70 -3.69 3.71
CA LEU A 186 5.88 -2.23 3.69
C LEU A 186 6.42 -1.79 5.03
N PHE A 187 7.62 -1.23 5.03
CA PHE A 187 8.17 -0.54 6.18
C PHE A 187 7.93 0.97 6.04
N LEU A 188 7.26 1.55 7.02
CA LEU A 188 6.94 2.97 7.10
C LEU A 188 7.59 3.57 8.35
N ILE A 189 8.31 4.66 8.15
CA ILE A 189 8.74 5.56 9.23
C ILE A 189 8.02 6.90 9.03
N SER A 190 7.24 7.32 10.01
CA SER A 190 6.75 8.71 10.09
C SER A 190 7.46 9.42 11.23
N HIS A 191 7.99 10.61 10.95
CA HIS A 191 8.71 11.43 11.92
C HIS A 191 8.15 12.85 11.93
N ARG A 192 7.97 13.44 13.11
CA ARG A 192 7.76 14.88 13.31
C ARG A 192 8.78 15.39 14.30
N PHE A 193 9.41 16.52 14.01
CA PHE A 193 10.26 17.19 14.99
C PHE A 193 9.38 17.87 16.03
N PHE A 194 9.74 17.74 17.30
CA PHE A 194 8.99 18.36 18.37
C PHE A 194 9.07 19.89 18.36
N PRO A 195 10.20 20.57 18.08
CA PRO A 195 10.26 22.03 18.02
C PRO A 195 9.50 22.64 16.83
N SER A 196 9.11 23.90 16.96
CA SER A 196 8.24 24.57 16.00
C SER A 196 9.10 25.24 14.94
N ILE A 197 8.58 25.33 13.72
CA ILE A 197 9.27 26.08 12.67
C ILE A 197 9.37 27.57 13.05
N LYS A 198 8.41 28.09 13.84
CA LYS A 198 8.38 29.49 14.28
C LYS A 198 9.46 29.84 15.31
N ASP A 199 10.06 28.84 15.96
CA ASP A 199 11.14 29.04 16.94
C ASP A 199 12.44 29.53 16.24
N GLY A 200 12.47 29.52 14.90
CA GLY A 200 13.52 30.17 14.12
C GLY A 200 14.88 29.50 14.30
N TYR A 201 15.96 30.28 14.22
CA TYR A 201 17.32 29.73 14.26
C TYR A 201 17.65 29.00 15.58
N ASP A 202 17.01 29.37 16.69
CA ASP A 202 17.25 28.77 18.01
C ASP A 202 16.91 27.27 18.07
N SER A 203 16.00 26.80 17.21
CA SER A 203 15.69 25.38 17.01
C SER A 203 16.08 24.87 15.62
N PHE A 204 16.97 25.59 14.93
CA PHE A 204 17.32 25.35 13.53
C PHE A 204 16.07 25.20 12.63
N TYR A 205 15.09 26.10 12.80
CA TYR A 205 13.80 26.12 12.10
C TYR A 205 12.96 24.85 12.32
N GLY A 206 13.00 24.33 13.55
CA GLY A 206 12.25 23.13 13.93
C GLY A 206 13.00 21.81 13.70
N LEU A 207 14.27 21.83 13.29
CA LEU A 207 15.07 20.61 13.01
C LEU A 207 15.92 20.16 14.21
N ASP A 208 16.18 21.04 15.17
CA ASP A 208 17.04 20.77 16.32
C ASP A 208 16.20 20.51 17.58
N GLY A 209 15.87 19.24 17.81
CA GLY A 209 15.18 18.79 19.02
C GLY A 209 14.69 17.34 18.96
N SER A 210 13.84 16.96 19.93
CA SER A 210 13.33 15.59 20.04
C SER A 210 12.43 15.20 18.86
N GLY A 211 12.46 13.92 18.50
CA GLY A 211 11.64 13.36 17.44
C GLY A 211 10.41 12.62 17.97
N ILE A 212 9.27 12.85 17.33
CA ILE A 212 8.07 12.02 17.43
C ILE A 212 8.11 11.03 16.28
N ILE A 213 8.06 9.73 16.58
CA ILE A 213 8.37 8.65 15.65
C ILE A 213 7.28 7.59 15.70
N PHE A 214 6.77 7.23 14.54
CA PHE A 214 5.94 6.04 14.32
C PHE A 214 6.69 5.07 13.40
N LEU A 215 7.04 3.91 13.95
CA LEU A 215 7.65 2.80 13.21
C LEU A 215 6.55 1.78 12.90
N ASN A 216 6.36 1.47 11.62
CA ASN A 216 5.29 0.59 11.17
C ASN A 216 5.83 -0.43 10.17
N LEU A 217 5.48 -1.70 10.38
CA LEU A 217 5.78 -2.79 9.47
C LEU A 217 4.48 -3.49 9.11
N GLY A 218 4.20 -3.57 7.82
CA GLY A 218 3.04 -4.30 7.32
C GLY A 218 3.39 -5.37 6.31
N TYR A 219 2.44 -6.28 6.12
CA TYR A 219 2.52 -7.41 5.23
C TYR A 219 1.24 -7.53 4.39
N ALA A 220 1.41 -7.71 3.08
CA ALA A 220 0.31 -7.94 2.15
C ALA A 220 -0.04 -9.42 2.05
N ILE A 221 -1.15 -9.82 2.66
CA ILE A 221 -1.66 -11.20 2.57
C ILE A 221 -2.13 -11.49 1.13
N THR A 222 -2.74 -10.50 0.49
CA THR A 222 -3.14 -10.49 -0.93
C THR A 222 -2.93 -9.09 -1.50
N ASP A 223 -3.08 -8.90 -2.81
CA ASP A 223 -3.05 -7.57 -3.45
C ASP A 223 -4.18 -6.63 -2.97
N ARG A 224 -5.13 -7.15 -2.17
CA ARG A 224 -6.25 -6.41 -1.61
C ARG A 224 -6.33 -6.41 -0.09
N VAL A 225 -5.48 -7.18 0.60
CA VAL A 225 -5.56 -7.31 2.06
C VAL A 225 -4.17 -7.08 2.63
N PHE A 226 -4.04 -6.00 3.38
CA PHE A 226 -2.79 -5.55 3.98
C PHE A 226 -2.99 -5.34 5.48
N VAL A 227 -2.12 -5.93 6.28
CA VAL A 227 -2.12 -5.79 7.74
C VAL A 227 -0.83 -5.13 8.17
N ASN A 228 -0.90 -4.16 9.07
CA ASN A 228 0.28 -3.49 9.60
C ASN A 228 0.21 -3.34 11.11
N LEU A 229 1.39 -3.45 11.72
CA LEU A 229 1.60 -3.24 13.15
C LEU A 229 2.65 -2.13 13.27
N GLY A 230 2.35 -1.13 14.10
CA GLY A 230 3.29 -0.06 14.37
C GLY A 230 3.30 0.37 15.82
N ARG A 231 4.35 1.10 16.18
CA ARG A 231 4.51 1.71 17.50
C ARG A 231 4.89 3.17 17.36
N SER A 232 4.17 4.04 18.05
CA SER A 232 4.52 5.45 18.24
C SER A 232 5.25 5.62 19.57
N ASN A 233 6.19 6.54 19.65
CA ASN A 233 6.73 6.98 20.95
C ASN A 233 5.79 7.97 21.68
N VAL A 234 4.76 8.46 20.99
CA VAL A 234 3.64 9.17 21.61
C VAL A 234 2.77 8.16 22.35
N GLU A 235 2.54 8.39 23.64
CA GLU A 235 1.72 7.54 24.53
C GLU A 235 2.17 6.06 24.56
N ASP A 236 3.42 5.78 24.16
CA ASP A 236 3.94 4.43 23.87
C ASP A 236 2.95 3.56 23.09
N GLU A 237 2.22 4.17 22.15
CA GLU A 237 1.05 3.55 21.55
C GLU A 237 1.42 2.49 20.50
N VAL A 238 0.71 1.37 20.51
CA VAL A 238 0.77 0.33 19.50
C VAL A 238 -0.49 0.39 18.62
N GLU A 239 -0.32 0.48 17.31
CA GLU A 239 -1.41 0.44 16.34
C GLU A 239 -1.38 -0.87 15.56
N LEU A 240 -2.47 -1.64 15.62
CA LEU A 240 -2.79 -2.70 14.67
C LEU A 240 -3.79 -2.18 13.64
N ASN A 241 -3.54 -2.42 12.37
CA ASN A 241 -4.30 -1.84 11.29
C ASN A 241 -4.53 -2.88 10.18
N LEU A 242 -5.78 -3.00 9.77
CA LEU A 242 -6.22 -3.82 8.64
C LEU A 242 -6.75 -2.89 7.55
N LYS A 243 -6.22 -3.05 6.34
CA LYS A 243 -6.68 -2.33 5.15
C LYS A 243 -7.12 -3.31 4.07
N VAL A 244 -8.31 -3.08 3.52
CA VAL A 244 -8.94 -3.88 2.48
C VAL A 244 -9.24 -3.02 1.25
N GLY A 245 -8.66 -3.36 0.11
CA GLY A 245 -8.94 -2.73 -1.18
C GLY A 245 -10.28 -3.21 -1.76
N LEU A 246 -11.17 -2.27 -2.08
CA LEU A 246 -12.53 -2.56 -2.56
C LEU A 246 -12.64 -2.37 -4.09
N LYS A 247 -12.10 -1.27 -4.61
CA LYS A 247 -12.07 -0.96 -6.04
C LYS A 247 -10.77 -0.23 -6.37
N GLN A 248 -10.22 -0.53 -7.54
CA GLN A 248 -9.11 0.22 -8.11
C GLN A 248 -9.61 1.03 -9.32
N GLN A 249 -9.08 2.23 -9.50
CA GLN A 249 -9.29 3.04 -10.70
C GLN A 249 -8.44 2.48 -11.85
N TYR A 250 -9.02 2.35 -13.03
CA TYR A 250 -8.32 2.01 -14.27
C TYR A 250 -8.46 3.15 -15.31
N PRO A 251 -7.59 3.16 -16.35
CA PRO A 251 -7.79 4.03 -17.50
C PRO A 251 -9.21 3.82 -18.10
N ASP A 252 -9.82 4.91 -18.56
CA ASP A 252 -11.15 4.93 -19.20
C ASP A 252 -12.34 4.45 -18.33
N ASP A 253 -12.14 4.29 -17.01
CA ASP A 253 -13.23 4.02 -16.07
C ASP A 253 -14.33 5.09 -16.17
N ARG A 254 -15.59 4.67 -16.36
CA ARG A 254 -16.77 5.56 -16.31
C ARG A 254 -16.86 6.33 -14.98
N TRP A 255 -16.44 5.67 -13.90
CA TRP A 255 -16.37 6.23 -12.55
C TRP A 255 -14.94 6.08 -12.04
N PRO A 256 -14.08 7.11 -12.23
CA PRO A 256 -12.64 7.01 -12.01
C PRO A 256 -12.30 7.09 -10.50
N ILE A 257 -12.82 6.15 -9.71
CA ILE A 257 -12.67 6.12 -8.25
C ILE A 257 -12.00 4.80 -7.84
N SER A 258 -10.99 4.92 -6.99
CA SER A 258 -10.48 3.85 -6.15
C SER A 258 -11.15 3.92 -4.77
N ALA A 259 -11.39 2.77 -4.16
CA ALA A 259 -12.00 2.66 -2.84
C ALA A 259 -11.29 1.61 -2.00
N ALA A 260 -11.09 1.91 -0.72
CA ALA A 260 -10.59 0.98 0.29
C ALA A 260 -11.32 1.20 1.63
N ALA A 261 -11.25 0.22 2.51
CA ALA A 261 -11.69 0.33 3.90
C ALA A 261 -10.52 0.02 4.83
N GLN A 262 -10.47 0.69 5.98
CA GLN A 262 -9.44 0.51 7.00
C GLN A 262 -10.09 0.42 8.38
N ALA A 263 -9.60 -0.50 9.19
CA ALA A 263 -9.95 -0.63 10.60
C ALA A 263 -8.68 -0.64 11.45
N THR A 264 -8.67 0.11 12.55
CA THR A 264 -7.52 0.16 13.47
C THR A 264 -7.92 -0.13 14.90
N VAL A 265 -7.00 -0.74 15.63
CA VAL A 265 -6.99 -0.85 17.08
C VAL A 265 -5.72 -0.18 17.57
N ASN A 266 -5.87 0.89 18.35
CA ASN A 266 -4.77 1.61 18.96
C ASN A 266 -4.77 1.29 20.45
N TRP A 267 -3.61 0.92 20.98
CA TRP A 267 -3.41 0.53 22.37
C TRP A 267 -2.35 1.43 23.00
N ILE A 268 -2.81 2.33 23.87
CA ILE A 268 -1.94 3.21 24.66
C ILE A 268 -1.25 2.37 25.73
N THR A 269 0.06 2.17 25.59
CA THR A 269 0.81 1.36 26.55
C THR A 269 1.54 2.19 27.60
N GLU A 270 1.62 3.51 27.47
CA GLU A 270 2.31 4.38 28.42
C GLU A 270 1.86 4.13 29.87
N LYS A 271 2.83 4.02 30.79
CA LYS A 271 2.55 3.82 32.21
C LYS A 271 2.02 5.14 32.81
N ARG A 272 0.78 5.16 33.32
CA ARG A 272 0.23 6.30 34.09
C ARG A 272 -0.08 5.86 35.51
N GLY A 273 0.78 6.23 36.46
CA GLY A 273 0.66 5.82 37.86
C GLY A 273 0.57 4.30 38.03
N GLU A 274 -0.45 3.86 38.76
CA GLU A 274 -0.76 2.45 39.05
C GLU A 274 -1.83 1.85 38.12
N GLU A 275 -2.28 2.59 37.10
CA GLU A 275 -3.30 2.09 36.18
C GLU A 275 -2.81 0.90 35.35
N SER A 276 -3.71 -0.05 35.09
CA SER A 276 -3.39 -1.19 34.22
C SER A 276 -3.22 -0.74 32.78
N ARG A 277 -2.18 -1.26 32.11
CA ARG A 277 -1.99 -1.08 30.65
C ARG A 277 -3.13 -1.70 29.83
N THR A 278 -3.95 -2.56 30.41
CA THR A 278 -5.07 -3.24 29.73
C THR A 278 -6.44 -2.67 30.12
N ASP A 279 -6.48 -1.50 30.76
CA ASP A 279 -7.73 -0.78 31.03
C ASP A 279 -8.46 -0.46 29.71
N SER A 280 -9.79 -0.56 29.71
CA SER A 280 -10.64 -0.31 28.54
C SER A 280 -10.41 1.07 27.92
N ARG A 281 -10.13 2.09 28.74
CA ARG A 281 -9.82 3.46 28.29
C ARG A 281 -8.56 3.53 27.43
N ARG A 282 -7.67 2.53 27.49
CA ARG A 282 -6.41 2.49 26.72
C ARG A 282 -6.58 2.03 25.28
N PHE A 283 -7.76 1.50 24.92
CA PHE A 283 -8.02 1.00 23.58
C PHE A 283 -8.88 1.96 22.77
N LYS A 284 -8.42 2.32 21.58
CA LYS A 284 -9.14 3.15 20.61
C LYS A 284 -9.43 2.33 19.37
N PHE A 285 -10.60 2.53 18.77
CA PHE A 285 -11.02 1.78 17.59
C PHE A 285 -11.45 2.76 16.50
N ALA A 286 -10.82 2.71 15.34
CA ALA A 286 -11.20 3.55 14.21
C ALA A 286 -11.65 2.73 13.01
N GLY A 287 -12.63 3.26 12.29
CA GLY A 287 -13.06 2.78 10.98
C GLY A 287 -12.97 3.92 9.97
N GLN A 288 -12.33 3.70 8.82
CA GLN A 288 -12.18 4.68 7.75
C GLN A 288 -12.59 4.06 6.40
N ILE A 289 -13.36 4.80 5.61
CA ILE A 289 -13.53 4.52 4.18
C ILE A 289 -12.66 5.49 3.42
N ILE A 290 -11.90 5.01 2.45
CA ILE A 290 -10.91 5.77 1.71
C ILE A 290 -11.32 5.81 0.26
N LEU A 291 -11.59 7.00 -0.27
CA LEU A 291 -11.98 7.23 -1.64
C LEU A 291 -10.94 8.11 -2.31
N SER A 292 -10.20 7.56 -3.27
CA SER A 292 -9.22 8.32 -4.04
C SER A 292 -9.59 8.36 -5.51
N SER A 293 -9.32 9.46 -6.18
CA SER A 293 -9.53 9.61 -7.63
C SER A 293 -8.42 10.44 -8.24
N GLN A 294 -7.91 10.00 -9.39
CA GLN A 294 -7.10 10.84 -10.26
C GLN A 294 -8.04 11.52 -11.26
N LEU A 295 -8.30 12.81 -11.05
CA LEU A 295 -9.26 13.60 -11.83
C LEU A 295 -8.71 13.95 -13.22
N ARG A 296 -7.40 14.13 -13.32
CA ARG A 296 -6.63 14.31 -14.56
C ARG A 296 -5.20 13.86 -14.30
N GLU A 297 -4.40 13.73 -15.36
CA GLU A 297 -2.98 13.45 -15.21
C GLU A 297 -2.32 14.43 -14.23
N GLY A 298 -1.64 13.87 -13.23
CA GLY A 298 -0.97 14.65 -12.19
C GLY A 298 -1.83 15.24 -11.07
N LEU A 299 -3.17 15.10 -11.09
CA LEU A 299 -4.05 15.60 -10.02
C LEU A 299 -4.81 14.45 -9.34
N GLY A 300 -4.43 14.16 -8.09
CA GLY A 300 -5.10 13.19 -7.22
C GLY A 300 -5.89 13.87 -6.11
N VAL A 301 -7.06 13.33 -5.77
CA VAL A 301 -7.88 13.75 -4.64
C VAL A 301 -8.24 12.55 -3.77
N ASN A 302 -8.33 12.77 -2.46
CA ASN A 302 -8.66 11.76 -1.46
C ASN A 302 -9.74 12.30 -0.51
N VAL A 303 -10.72 11.46 -0.17
CA VAL A 303 -11.75 11.74 0.82
C VAL A 303 -11.85 10.54 1.76
N VAL A 304 -11.81 10.80 3.07
CA VAL A 304 -11.71 9.78 4.12
C VAL A 304 -12.71 10.06 5.24
N PRO A 305 -14.00 9.73 5.08
CA PRO A 305 -14.92 9.70 6.22
C PRO A 305 -14.47 8.64 7.22
N ALA A 306 -14.47 9.00 8.50
CA ALA A 306 -13.97 8.15 9.56
C ALA A 306 -14.73 8.34 10.87
N ILE A 307 -14.78 7.25 11.65
CA ILE A 307 -15.33 7.23 13.00
C ILE A 307 -14.29 6.66 13.96
N LEU A 308 -14.16 7.27 15.13
CA LEU A 308 -13.27 6.84 16.21
C LEU A 308 -14.09 6.62 17.48
N PHE A 309 -14.02 5.43 18.02
CA PHE A 309 -14.64 5.04 19.28
C PHE A 309 -13.65 5.16 20.43
N ASN A 310 -14.20 5.51 21.60
CA ASN A 310 -13.46 5.70 22.84
C ASN A 310 -12.35 6.77 22.76
N PRO A 311 -12.58 7.97 22.19
CA PRO A 311 -11.51 8.93 21.90
C PRO A 311 -10.79 9.48 23.16
N ASN A 312 -11.45 9.49 24.32
CA ASN A 312 -10.87 9.98 25.58
C ASN A 312 -10.09 8.88 26.32
N SER A 313 -8.86 9.15 26.76
CA SER A 313 -8.05 8.21 27.56
C SER A 313 -8.29 8.30 29.06
N GLU A 314 -8.97 9.36 29.51
CA GLU A 314 -9.19 9.64 30.93
C GLU A 314 -10.58 9.17 31.39
N GLU A 315 -11.60 9.37 30.54
CA GLU A 315 -13.00 9.05 30.84
C GLU A 315 -13.58 7.99 29.89
N GLU A 316 -14.52 7.19 30.40
CA GLU A 316 -15.29 6.22 29.62
C GLU A 316 -16.64 6.79 29.16
N GLY A 317 -17.19 6.22 28.09
CA GLY A 317 -18.56 6.51 27.67
C GLY A 317 -18.74 7.77 26.81
N GLU A 318 -17.65 8.33 26.32
CA GLU A 318 -17.67 9.47 25.41
C GLU A 318 -18.27 9.14 24.05
N ASP A 319 -18.89 10.15 23.44
CA ASP A 319 -19.46 10.04 22.10
C ASP A 319 -18.37 9.71 21.07
N PRO A 320 -18.64 8.82 20.10
CA PRO A 320 -17.72 8.56 19.00
C PRO A 320 -17.39 9.83 18.23
N LEU A 321 -16.12 10.02 17.91
CA LEU A 321 -15.62 11.14 17.12
C LEU A 321 -15.77 10.83 15.63
N ILE A 322 -16.37 11.76 14.87
CA ILE A 322 -16.53 11.64 13.43
C ILE A 322 -15.70 12.70 12.72
N THR A 323 -14.92 12.28 11.73
CA THR A 323 -14.09 13.17 10.90
C THR A 323 -14.32 12.91 9.41
N ILE A 324 -14.02 13.89 8.57
CA ILE A 324 -13.98 13.72 7.11
C ILE A 324 -12.65 14.26 6.61
N GLY A 325 -11.66 13.38 6.46
CA GLY A 325 -10.37 13.74 5.88
C GLY A 325 -10.49 14.12 4.41
N LEU A 326 -9.84 15.22 4.02
CA LEU A 326 -9.72 15.67 2.64
C LEU A 326 -8.24 15.80 2.30
N ALA A 327 -7.82 15.31 1.14
CA ALA A 327 -6.44 15.41 0.72
C ALA A 327 -6.28 15.58 -0.79
N GLY A 328 -5.16 16.15 -1.20
CA GLY A 328 -4.82 16.39 -2.60
C GLY A 328 -3.37 16.10 -2.90
N ARG A 329 -3.10 15.73 -4.15
CA ARG A 329 -1.76 15.64 -4.73
C ARG A 329 -1.74 16.35 -6.08
N VAL A 330 -0.74 17.19 -6.28
CA VAL A 330 -0.48 17.87 -7.56
C VAL A 330 0.94 17.54 -8.00
N HIS A 331 1.09 16.84 -9.11
CA HIS A 331 2.37 16.62 -9.77
C HIS A 331 2.91 17.96 -10.30
N VAL A 332 4.17 18.26 -10.01
CA VAL A 332 4.80 19.53 -10.41
C VAL A 332 5.91 19.30 -11.42
N TRP A 333 6.84 18.38 -11.13
CA TRP A 333 8.00 18.20 -11.99
C TRP A 333 8.71 16.87 -11.74
N LYS A 334 8.96 16.08 -12.78
CA LYS A 334 9.71 14.81 -12.73
C LYS A 334 9.21 13.87 -11.63
N SER A 335 9.88 13.84 -10.48
CA SER A 335 9.54 12.99 -9.33
C SER A 335 8.89 13.77 -8.19
N ILE A 336 8.62 15.05 -8.37
CA ILE A 336 8.14 15.98 -7.34
C ILE A 336 6.64 16.21 -7.51
N SER A 337 5.89 15.98 -6.42
CA SER A 337 4.50 16.40 -6.27
C SER A 337 4.34 17.24 -5.00
N LEU A 338 3.37 18.14 -4.99
CA LEU A 338 2.88 18.78 -3.78
C LEU A 338 1.73 17.95 -3.21
N ILE A 339 1.67 17.84 -1.89
CA ILE A 339 0.63 17.12 -1.16
C ILE A 339 0.07 18.00 -0.05
N GLY A 340 -1.20 17.78 0.27
CA GLY A 340 -1.85 18.47 1.39
C GLY A 340 -3.05 17.69 1.90
N GLU A 341 -3.34 17.83 3.19
CA GLU A 341 -4.48 17.24 3.87
C GLU A 341 -5.09 18.18 4.91
N TRP A 342 -6.38 17.96 5.16
CA TRP A 342 -7.16 18.58 6.22
C TRP A 342 -8.12 17.54 6.79
N VAL A 343 -8.16 17.41 8.10
CA VAL A 343 -9.00 16.45 8.83
C VAL A 343 -9.89 17.22 9.81
N PRO A 344 -11.05 17.73 9.35
CA PRO A 344 -12.02 18.37 10.22
C PRO A 344 -12.74 17.38 11.14
N ILE A 345 -12.97 17.82 12.37
CA ILE A 345 -13.88 17.16 13.31
C ILE A 345 -15.31 17.63 13.00
N VAL A 346 -16.16 16.68 12.61
CA VAL A 346 -17.54 16.97 12.17
C VAL A 346 -18.54 16.83 13.31
N SER A 347 -18.33 15.86 14.21
CA SER A 347 -19.23 15.58 15.33
C SER A 347 -18.56 14.72 16.40
N GLY A 348 -19.14 14.70 17.60
CA GLY A 348 -18.74 13.83 18.70
C GLY A 348 -17.87 14.55 19.72
N TYR A 349 -17.00 13.79 20.38
CA TYR A 349 -16.07 14.25 21.42
C TYR A 349 -15.41 15.60 21.09
N THR A 350 -15.51 16.56 22.01
CA THR A 350 -15.23 17.99 21.74
C THR A 350 -13.96 18.55 22.37
N LEU A 351 -13.32 17.81 23.29
CA LEU A 351 -12.12 18.24 24.01
C LEU A 351 -11.01 17.20 23.89
N THR A 352 -10.19 17.28 22.85
CA THR A 352 -9.18 16.27 22.57
C THR A 352 -7.86 16.61 23.24
N SER A 353 -7.36 15.73 24.10
CA SER A 353 -5.96 15.79 24.54
C SER A 353 -5.14 15.00 23.55
N THR A 354 -4.25 15.67 22.83
CA THR A 354 -3.25 15.03 21.96
C THR A 354 -1.88 15.48 22.43
N LEU A 355 -1.04 14.55 22.90
CA LEU A 355 0.28 14.87 23.47
C LEU A 355 0.24 15.83 24.68
N GLY A 356 -0.82 15.76 25.48
CA GLY A 356 -1.02 16.63 26.65
C GLY A 356 -1.59 18.00 26.31
N GLU A 357 -1.72 18.34 25.03
CA GLU A 357 -2.36 19.58 24.58
C GLU A 357 -3.85 19.36 24.38
N PHE A 358 -4.68 20.03 25.18
CA PHE A 358 -6.12 20.08 24.97
C PHE A 358 -6.43 21.00 23.80
N ASN A 359 -6.98 20.43 22.73
CA ASN A 359 -7.27 21.13 21.51
C ASN A 359 -8.70 20.84 21.04
N ARG A 360 -9.16 21.69 20.13
CA ARG A 360 -10.36 21.49 19.31
C ARG A 360 -10.08 21.89 17.87
N PHE A 361 -8.80 21.86 17.48
CA PHE A 361 -8.38 22.30 16.17
C PHE A 361 -8.41 21.11 15.22
N ASP A 362 -8.80 21.37 13.98
CA ASP A 362 -8.65 20.38 12.93
C ASP A 362 -7.17 20.05 12.70
N SER A 363 -6.91 18.82 12.23
CA SER A 363 -5.56 18.44 11.80
C SER A 363 -5.31 18.91 10.38
N TRP A 364 -4.15 19.51 10.15
CA TRP A 364 -3.70 20.04 8.86
C TRP A 364 -2.29 19.53 8.56
N GLY A 365 -2.03 19.27 7.28
CA GLY A 365 -0.70 18.90 6.81
C GLY A 365 -0.48 19.31 5.37
N ALA A 366 0.76 19.67 5.04
CA ALA A 366 1.18 19.90 3.66
C ALA A 366 2.63 19.47 3.48
N GLY A 367 3.04 19.24 2.23
CA GLY A 367 4.41 18.83 1.98
C GLY A 367 4.75 18.61 0.52
N ILE A 368 5.95 18.07 0.33
CA ILE A 368 6.49 17.66 -0.95
C ILE A 368 6.62 16.14 -0.93
N GLU A 369 6.11 15.49 -1.97
CA GLU A 369 6.32 14.08 -2.26
C GLU A 369 7.37 13.91 -3.35
N LEU A 370 8.42 13.15 -3.03
CA LEU A 370 9.43 12.67 -3.95
C LEU A 370 9.17 11.19 -4.25
N ALA A 371 8.77 10.88 -5.49
CA ALA A 371 8.44 9.52 -5.92
C ALA A 371 9.42 9.01 -6.98
N VAL A 372 10.14 7.93 -6.67
CA VAL A 372 11.14 7.30 -7.56
C VAL A 372 11.07 5.79 -7.38
N GLY A 373 10.92 5.04 -8.48
CA GLY A 373 10.99 3.57 -8.46
C GLY A 373 10.17 2.88 -7.40
N GLY A 374 8.88 3.21 -7.35
CA GLY A 374 7.94 2.64 -6.40
C GLY A 374 8.12 3.08 -4.94
N HIS A 375 9.17 3.86 -4.64
CA HIS A 375 9.37 4.49 -3.35
C HIS A 375 8.73 5.87 -3.35
N ALA A 376 8.21 6.26 -2.18
CA ALA A 376 7.76 7.61 -1.91
C ALA A 376 8.47 8.11 -0.65
N PHE A 377 8.95 9.35 -0.70
CA PHE A 377 9.47 10.07 0.44
C PHE A 377 8.75 11.40 0.56
N HIS A 378 8.34 11.76 1.77
CA HIS A 378 7.67 13.02 2.02
C HIS A 378 8.50 13.89 2.95
N ILE A 379 8.56 15.18 2.65
CA ILE A 379 8.93 16.22 3.60
C ILE A 379 7.65 17.00 3.88
N VAL A 380 7.25 17.09 5.14
CA VAL A 380 5.93 17.59 5.52
C VAL A 380 6.01 18.61 6.64
N VAL A 381 5.02 19.49 6.68
CA VAL A 381 4.72 20.38 7.79
C VAL A 381 3.30 20.10 8.26
N SER A 382 3.09 20.04 9.56
CA SER A 382 1.76 19.74 10.13
C SER A 382 1.61 20.38 11.52
N ASN A 383 0.38 20.74 11.88
CA ASN A 383 0.03 21.13 13.24
C ASN A 383 -0.35 19.90 14.12
N SER A 384 -0.39 18.69 13.54
CA SER A 384 -0.57 17.44 14.26
C SER A 384 0.77 16.78 14.52
N ALA A 385 1.10 16.63 15.81
CA ALA A 385 2.22 15.82 16.23
C ALA A 385 1.84 14.33 16.34
N GLY A 386 0.55 14.02 16.48
CA GLY A 386 0.02 12.66 16.40
C GLY A 386 0.25 12.01 15.04
N LEU A 387 0.71 10.75 15.05
CA LEU A 387 1.11 10.00 13.84
C LEU A 387 0.27 8.75 13.57
N THR A 388 -0.31 8.18 14.63
CA THR A 388 -1.24 7.04 14.53
C THR A 388 -2.66 7.53 14.29
N THR A 389 -3.53 6.61 13.91
CA THR A 389 -4.88 6.88 13.40
C THR A 389 -5.73 7.64 14.41
N ASP A 390 -5.81 7.19 15.66
CA ASP A 390 -6.58 7.90 16.68
C ASP A 390 -5.94 9.26 17.04
N GLN A 391 -4.61 9.36 17.05
CA GLN A 391 -3.90 10.58 17.45
C GLN A 391 -4.17 11.74 16.51
N TYR A 392 -4.08 11.55 15.18
CA TYR A 392 -4.37 12.65 14.24
C TYR A 392 -5.88 12.87 14.04
N MET A 393 -6.71 11.84 14.21
CA MET A 393 -8.18 11.98 14.11
C MET A 393 -8.74 12.85 15.24
N ARG A 394 -8.11 12.81 16.41
CA ARG A 394 -8.41 13.70 17.55
C ARG A 394 -8.06 15.17 17.30
N GLY A 395 -7.51 15.52 16.14
CA GLY A 395 -7.25 16.92 15.77
C GLY A 395 -5.78 17.31 15.89
N GLY A 396 -5.51 18.57 15.54
CA GLY A 396 -4.18 19.14 15.57
C GLY A 396 -3.72 19.42 17.00
N SER A 397 -2.54 18.93 17.37
CA SER A 397 -1.90 19.20 18.66
C SER A 397 -1.66 20.69 18.91
N PHE A 398 -1.54 21.48 17.83
CA PHE A 398 -1.22 22.90 17.90
C PHE A 398 -2.15 23.75 17.02
N ASP A 399 -2.32 25.03 17.38
CA ASP A 399 -3.10 25.97 16.58
C ASP A 399 -2.29 26.47 15.37
N ILE A 400 -2.78 26.17 14.16
CA ILE A 400 -2.14 26.61 12.92
C ILE A 400 -2.14 28.14 12.77
N ARG A 401 -3.08 28.84 13.42
CA ARG A 401 -3.19 30.31 13.38
C ARG A 401 -2.05 31.00 14.09
N ASP A 402 -1.44 30.31 15.06
CA ASP A 402 -0.27 30.78 15.79
C ASP A 402 1.05 30.43 15.07
N GLY A 403 0.94 29.92 13.83
CA GLY A 403 2.08 29.46 13.03
C GLY A 403 2.79 28.24 13.63
N ASP A 404 2.16 27.55 14.58
CA ASP A 404 2.78 26.42 15.26
C ASP A 404 2.69 25.14 14.42
N LEU A 405 3.71 24.97 13.59
CA LEU A 405 3.84 23.86 12.66
C LEU A 405 5.14 23.11 12.95
N ARG A 406 5.06 21.79 12.87
CA ARG A 406 6.18 20.88 13.05
C ARG A 406 6.63 20.37 11.69
N LEU A 407 7.92 20.45 11.42
CA LEU A 407 8.52 19.82 10.26
C LEU A 407 8.60 18.30 10.49
N GLY A 408 8.62 17.53 9.42
CA GLY A 408 8.78 16.09 9.52
C GLY A 408 8.95 15.43 8.18
N PHE A 409 8.97 14.10 8.20
CA PHE A 409 9.05 13.30 7.00
C PHE A 409 8.31 11.98 7.14
N ASN A 410 7.95 11.40 6.00
CA ASN A 410 7.45 10.03 5.90
C ASN A 410 8.33 9.27 4.90
N ILE A 411 8.80 8.07 5.27
CA ILE A 411 9.56 7.18 4.39
C ILE A 411 8.73 5.92 4.18
N PHE A 412 8.41 5.60 2.92
CA PHE A 412 7.74 4.36 2.55
C PHE A 412 8.72 3.45 1.80
N ARG A 413 8.95 2.26 2.35
CA ARG A 413 9.86 1.29 1.74
C ARG A 413 9.16 -0.07 1.54
N PRO A 414 8.79 -0.41 0.30
CA PRO A 414 8.44 -1.77 -0.07
C PRO A 414 9.66 -2.68 0.12
N LEU A 415 9.42 -3.86 0.68
CA LEU A 415 10.44 -4.87 0.95
C LEU A 415 9.93 -6.22 0.46
N ARG A 416 10.81 -6.99 -0.17
CA ARG A 416 10.54 -8.37 -0.57
C ARG A 416 11.72 -9.21 -0.10
N PHE A 417 11.41 -10.28 0.61
CA PHE A 417 12.39 -11.20 1.19
C PHE A 417 12.48 -12.49 0.38
#